data_AF-A0A2H0QCY3-F1
#
_entry.id   AF-A0A2H0QCY3-F1
#
_cell.length_a   1.000
_cell.length_b   1.000
_cell.length_c   1.000
_cell.angle_alpha   90.00
_cell.angle_beta   90.00
_cell.angle_gamma   90.00
#
_symmetry.space_group_name_H-M   'P 1'
#
loop_
_entity.id
_entity.type
_entity.pdbx_description
1 polymer ?
#
loop_
_entity_poly.entity_id
_entity_poly.type
_entity_poly.pdbx_seq_one_letter_code
_entity_poly.pdbx_strand_id
1 'polypeptide(L)'
;MHDLARIFGEVKTPAYVLDVAALKRNLKVIEELRAKTGIKILLATKAFSMFSAFPLLQDYFDGTTASGFYEARLGAEHFGKEVHVYSPAYTDTEMADLLPIADDVYFNSNSQLQKFLPMIHESGRGIKIGLRVNPEFSSVKHEIYNPCSPNSRFGVVKDKLAEIDFSNIDILHFHALCENMAEDSVALIEHVSEVFSDYISKVKAVNFGGGHYITHPDYDLPKLLAALNKFRKKFDVEVILEPGGAVVYNSGYLLASVVDITQNQKQIAILDISATCHMPDVLEMPYRPNIIGAGQA
;
A
#
# COMPACT_ATOMS: atom_id res chain seq x y z
N MET A 1 -3.08 6.89 25.48
CA MET A 1 -1.92 7.65 26.02
C MET A 1 -1.50 7.21 27.42
N HIS A 2 -2.40 6.81 28.33
CA HIS A 2 -2.02 6.46 29.72
C HIS A 2 -1.04 5.27 29.88
N ASP A 3 -0.78 4.46 28.85
CA ASP A 3 0.10 3.28 28.95
C ASP A 3 1.49 3.47 28.30
N LEU A 4 1.71 4.54 27.52
CA LEU A 4 3.04 4.79 26.90
C LEU A 4 4.06 5.27 27.93
N ALA A 5 3.62 5.82 29.06
CA ALA A 5 4.51 6.18 30.15
C ALA A 5 5.20 4.94 30.77
N ARG A 6 4.54 3.79 30.71
CA ARG A 6 4.98 2.54 31.32
C ARG A 6 6.11 1.87 30.55
N ILE A 7 6.16 2.04 29.22
CA ILE A 7 7.24 1.48 28.39
C ILE A 7 8.58 2.19 28.62
N PHE A 8 8.57 3.43 29.11
CA PHE A 8 9.80 4.14 29.46
C PHE A 8 10.48 3.45 30.65
N GLY A 9 11.67 2.88 30.40
CA GLY A 9 12.44 2.12 31.39
C GLY A 9 12.26 0.60 31.32
N GLU A 10 11.22 0.10 30.64
CA GLU A 10 11.05 -1.34 30.35
C GLU A 10 11.69 -1.72 28.99
N VAL A 11 11.70 -0.80 28.01
CA VAL A 11 12.29 -0.99 26.69
C VAL A 11 13.59 -0.20 26.56
N LYS A 12 14.67 -0.85 26.12
CA LYS A 12 15.95 -0.20 25.84
C LYS A 12 15.87 0.59 24.53
N THR A 13 16.31 1.85 24.55
CA THR A 13 16.35 2.71 23.36
C THR A 13 17.65 2.53 22.57
N PRO A 14 17.64 2.87 21.26
CA PRO A 14 16.46 3.23 20.46
C PRO A 14 15.63 1.99 20.09
N ALA A 15 14.31 2.14 19.97
CA ALA A 15 13.42 1.02 19.62
C ALA A 15 12.17 1.46 18.86
N TYR A 16 11.77 0.69 17.85
CA TYR A 16 10.40 0.75 17.34
C TYR A 16 9.49 -0.11 18.20
N VAL A 17 8.41 0.49 18.68
CA VAL A 17 7.41 -0.16 19.54
C VAL A 17 6.06 -0.14 18.83
N LEU A 18 5.44 -1.32 18.73
CA LEU A 18 4.11 -1.48 18.17
C LEU A 18 3.08 -1.59 19.30
N ASP A 19 2.12 -0.67 19.35
CA ASP A 19 0.92 -0.80 20.19
C ASP A 19 -0.09 -1.73 19.50
N VAL A 20 -0.10 -2.98 19.96
CA VAL A 20 -1.02 -4.02 19.47
C VAL A 20 -2.49 -3.64 19.68
N ALA A 21 -2.82 -2.90 20.74
CA ALA A 21 -4.20 -2.44 20.96
C ALA A 21 -4.59 -1.37 19.95
N ALA A 22 -3.68 -0.46 19.59
CA ALA A 22 -3.88 0.49 18.49
C ALA A 22 -4.02 -0.20 17.14
N LEU A 23 -3.12 -1.13 16.83
CA LEU A 23 -3.21 -1.94 15.61
C LEU A 23 -4.57 -2.66 15.52
N LYS A 24 -5.01 -3.33 16.59
CA LYS A 24 -6.32 -4.01 16.62
C LYS A 24 -7.50 -3.05 16.44
N ARG A 25 -7.40 -1.78 16.86
CA ARG A 25 -8.46 -0.79 16.57
C ARG A 25 -8.52 -0.49 15.07
N ASN A 26 -7.37 -0.33 14.42
CA ASN A 26 -7.29 -0.13 12.98
C ASN A 26 -7.83 -1.33 12.20
N LEU A 27 -7.53 -2.56 12.65
CA LEU A 27 -7.99 -3.79 11.99
C LEU A 27 -9.51 -3.97 12.01
N LYS A 28 -10.23 -3.39 12.98
CA LYS A 28 -11.69 -3.38 12.98
C LYS A 28 -12.28 -2.63 11.77
N VAL A 29 -11.59 -1.61 11.29
CA VAL A 29 -12.01 -0.89 10.06
C VAL A 29 -11.86 -1.81 8.84
N ILE A 30 -10.78 -2.58 8.78
CA ILE A 30 -10.54 -3.57 7.71
C ILE A 30 -11.62 -4.67 7.76
N GLU A 31 -11.94 -5.17 8.95
CA GLU A 31 -13.01 -6.15 9.17
C GLU A 31 -14.37 -5.61 8.69
N GLU A 32 -14.73 -4.39 9.07
CA GLU A 32 -15.98 -3.74 8.63
C GLU A 32 -16.05 -3.59 7.11
N LEU A 33 -14.94 -3.14 6.49
CA LEU A 33 -14.82 -2.98 5.04
C LEU A 33 -15.06 -4.30 4.30
N ARG A 34 -14.44 -5.39 4.77
CA ARG A 34 -14.62 -6.74 4.21
C ARG A 34 -16.04 -7.26 4.39
N ALA A 35 -16.61 -7.08 5.58
CA ALA A 35 -17.94 -7.59 5.89
C ALA A 35 -19.02 -6.89 5.03
N LYS A 36 -18.88 -5.60 4.77
CA LYS A 36 -19.88 -4.78 4.05
C LYS A 36 -19.69 -4.72 2.54
N THR A 37 -18.48 -5.00 2.08
CA THR A 37 -18.13 -5.09 0.66
C THR A 37 -17.31 -6.35 0.57
N GLY A 38 -17.75 -7.52 0.13
CA GLY A 38 -16.85 -8.69 0.04
C GLY A 38 -15.68 -8.53 -0.97
N ILE A 39 -14.84 -7.52 -0.82
CA ILE A 39 -13.64 -7.19 -1.59
C ILE A 39 -12.46 -7.94 -1.01
N LYS A 40 -11.43 -8.08 -1.84
CA LYS A 40 -10.14 -8.57 -1.41
C LYS A 40 -9.31 -7.43 -0.82
N ILE A 41 -8.58 -7.73 0.25
CA ILE A 41 -7.68 -6.77 0.88
C ILE A 41 -6.29 -7.39 1.04
N LEU A 42 -5.29 -6.69 0.54
CA LEU A 42 -3.89 -7.10 0.55
C LEU A 42 -3.07 -6.15 1.42
N LEU A 43 -2.23 -6.68 2.28
CA LEU A 43 -1.32 -5.86 3.07
C LEU A 43 -0.17 -5.36 2.19
N ALA A 44 0.00 -4.05 2.07
CA ALA A 44 1.15 -3.48 1.37
C ALA A 44 2.42 -3.54 2.24
N THR A 45 3.32 -4.48 1.93
CA THR A 45 4.50 -4.77 2.76
C THR A 45 5.52 -3.63 2.78
N LYS A 46 5.55 -2.79 1.74
CA LYS A 46 6.34 -1.55 1.72
C LYS A 46 6.02 -0.61 2.89
N ALA A 47 4.80 -0.64 3.41
CA ALA A 47 4.39 0.21 4.53
C ALA A 47 4.57 -0.47 5.88
N PHE A 48 4.44 -1.80 5.94
CA PHE A 48 4.60 -2.55 7.18
C PHE A 48 5.10 -3.96 6.93
N SER A 49 6.34 -4.22 7.36
CA SER A 49 7.07 -5.49 7.16
C SER A 49 7.59 -6.10 8.47
N MET A 50 7.08 -5.67 9.63
CA MET A 50 7.37 -6.29 10.92
C MET A 50 6.68 -7.67 10.99
N PHE A 51 7.30 -8.67 10.37
CA PHE A 51 6.71 -9.99 10.15
C PHE A 51 6.31 -10.73 11.44
N SER A 52 6.93 -10.39 12.58
CA SER A 52 6.52 -10.89 13.90
C SER A 52 5.09 -10.51 14.28
N ALA A 53 4.52 -9.47 13.66
CA ALA A 53 3.13 -9.04 13.86
C ALA A 53 2.16 -9.63 12.82
N PHE A 54 2.63 -10.33 11.78
CA PHE A 54 1.75 -10.92 10.74
C PHE A 54 0.68 -11.87 11.30
N PRO A 55 0.92 -12.70 12.32
CA PRO A 55 -0.12 -13.52 12.93
C PRO A 55 -1.32 -12.71 13.48
N LEU A 56 -1.13 -11.42 13.80
CA LEU A 56 -2.22 -10.53 14.22
C LEU A 56 -3.03 -9.99 13.05
N LEU A 57 -2.48 -10.04 11.84
CA LEU A 57 -3.04 -9.47 10.61
C LEU A 57 -3.73 -10.51 9.75
N GLN A 58 -3.24 -11.75 9.71
CA GLN A 58 -3.65 -12.77 8.75
C GLN A 58 -5.18 -12.90 8.58
N ASP A 59 -5.97 -12.84 9.65
CA ASP A 59 -7.44 -12.97 9.56
C ASP A 59 -8.14 -11.79 8.86
N TYR A 60 -7.47 -10.65 8.72
CA TYR A 60 -8.02 -9.42 8.14
C TYR A 60 -7.62 -9.21 6.67
N PHE A 61 -6.67 -9.98 6.14
CA PHE A 61 -6.16 -9.84 4.77
C PHE A 61 -6.19 -11.17 4.03
N ASP A 62 -6.32 -11.08 2.70
CA ASP A 62 -6.31 -12.22 1.80
C ASP A 62 -4.89 -12.54 1.30
N GLY A 63 -3.93 -11.66 1.57
CA GLY A 63 -2.58 -11.75 1.06
C GLY A 63 -1.75 -10.51 1.33
N THR A 64 -0.62 -10.44 0.64
CA THR A 64 0.32 -9.32 0.66
C THR A 64 0.53 -8.79 -0.75
N THR A 65 0.80 -7.49 -0.87
CA THR A 65 1.28 -6.87 -2.11
C THR A 65 2.71 -6.36 -1.90
N ALA A 66 3.61 -6.69 -2.82
CA ALA A 66 5.06 -6.53 -2.67
C ALA A 66 5.69 -5.81 -3.86
N SER A 67 6.59 -4.86 -3.57
CA SER A 67 7.30 -4.04 -4.57
C SER A 67 8.54 -4.70 -5.18
N GLY A 68 8.86 -5.93 -4.79
CA GLY A 68 10.08 -6.63 -5.20
C GLY A 68 10.25 -7.97 -4.50
N PHE A 69 11.27 -8.73 -4.91
CA PHE A 69 11.46 -10.12 -4.48
C PHE A 69 11.53 -10.32 -2.95
N TYR A 70 12.29 -9.49 -2.22
CA TYR A 70 12.45 -9.70 -0.76
C TYR A 70 11.15 -9.48 0.01
N GLU A 71 10.34 -8.51 -0.42
CA GLU A 71 9.00 -8.30 0.14
C GLU A 71 8.07 -9.48 -0.19
N ALA A 72 8.11 -9.95 -1.44
CA ALA A 72 7.30 -11.09 -1.88
C ALA A 72 7.65 -12.37 -1.12
N ARG A 73 8.95 -12.62 -0.91
CA ARG A 73 9.44 -13.75 -0.12
C ARG A 73 8.99 -13.65 1.33
N LEU A 74 9.02 -12.45 1.93
CA LEU A 74 8.50 -12.22 3.28
C LEU A 74 7.00 -12.56 3.38
N GLY A 75 6.21 -12.16 2.37
CA GLY A 75 4.80 -12.52 2.27
C GLY A 75 4.58 -14.03 2.17
N ALA A 76 5.32 -14.69 1.28
CA ALA A 76 5.23 -16.15 1.09
C ALA A 76 5.62 -16.94 2.35
N GLU A 77 6.74 -16.58 2.98
CA GLU A 77 7.32 -17.32 4.11
C GLU A 77 6.61 -17.06 5.45
N HIS A 78 6.15 -15.82 5.67
CA HIS A 78 5.63 -15.41 6.99
C HIS A 78 4.16 -15.01 7.00
N PHE A 79 3.59 -14.57 5.86
CA PHE A 79 2.17 -14.22 5.80
C PHE A 79 1.29 -15.41 5.40
N GLY A 80 1.76 -16.26 4.48
CA GLY A 80 1.15 -17.57 4.19
C GLY A 80 -0.22 -17.51 3.50
N LYS A 81 -0.47 -16.46 2.70
CA LYS A 81 -1.65 -16.30 1.83
C LYS A 81 -1.24 -15.80 0.44
N GLU A 82 -2.13 -15.19 -0.34
CA GLU A 82 -1.83 -14.74 -1.70
C GLU A 82 -0.65 -13.74 -1.72
N VAL A 83 0.24 -13.88 -2.71
CA VAL A 83 1.37 -12.98 -2.92
C VAL A 83 1.22 -12.27 -4.26
N HIS A 84 0.89 -10.99 -4.16
CA HIS A 84 0.74 -10.07 -5.28
C HIS A 84 2.03 -9.28 -5.46
N VAL A 85 2.55 -9.20 -6.68
CA VAL A 85 3.83 -8.50 -6.92
C VAL A 85 3.69 -7.45 -8.00
N TYR A 86 4.20 -6.25 -7.74
CA TYR A 86 4.22 -5.15 -8.69
C TYR A 86 5.62 -4.54 -8.77
N SER A 87 6.02 -4.11 -9.96
CA SER A 87 7.26 -3.35 -10.15
C SER A 87 7.15 -2.45 -11.38
N PRO A 88 7.84 -1.29 -11.44
CA PRO A 88 8.01 -0.55 -12.69
C PRO A 88 8.59 -1.39 -13.83
N ALA A 89 9.48 -2.33 -13.49
CA ALA A 89 10.06 -3.29 -14.41
C ALA A 89 10.67 -4.46 -13.63
N TYR A 90 10.62 -5.65 -14.22
CA TYR A 90 11.25 -6.85 -13.71
C TYR A 90 12.52 -7.16 -14.50
N THR A 91 13.53 -7.67 -13.80
CA THR A 91 14.68 -8.32 -14.44
C THR A 91 14.36 -9.80 -14.71
N ASP A 92 15.12 -10.45 -15.59
CA ASP A 92 14.94 -11.88 -15.86
C ASP A 92 15.18 -12.74 -14.61
N THR A 93 16.19 -12.37 -13.81
CA THR A 93 16.48 -13.02 -12.52
C THR A 93 15.35 -12.80 -11.52
N GLU A 94 14.88 -11.56 -11.36
CA GLU A 94 13.79 -11.27 -10.43
C GLU A 94 12.49 -12.00 -10.84
N MET A 95 12.15 -12.04 -12.14
CA MET A 95 10.98 -12.80 -12.58
C MET A 95 11.16 -14.29 -12.27
N ALA A 96 12.31 -14.88 -12.58
CA ALA A 96 12.59 -16.28 -12.25
C ALA A 96 12.47 -16.59 -10.75
N ASP A 97 12.89 -15.65 -9.88
CA ASP A 97 12.80 -15.77 -8.43
C ASP A 97 11.36 -15.55 -7.90
N LEU A 98 10.55 -14.75 -8.59
CA LEU A 98 9.16 -14.46 -8.23
C LEU A 98 8.19 -15.55 -8.67
N LEU A 99 8.42 -16.18 -9.82
CA LEU A 99 7.53 -17.20 -10.39
C LEU A 99 7.20 -18.37 -9.44
N PRO A 100 8.07 -18.84 -8.54
CA PRO A 100 7.72 -19.89 -7.59
C PRO A 100 6.79 -19.46 -6.45
N ILE A 101 6.70 -18.15 -6.17
CA ILE A 101 6.01 -17.63 -4.98
C ILE A 101 4.84 -16.68 -5.28
N ALA A 102 4.84 -15.98 -6.41
CA ALA A 102 3.79 -15.02 -6.75
C ALA A 102 2.50 -15.73 -7.20
N ASP A 103 1.35 -15.24 -6.76
CA ASP A 103 0.04 -15.66 -7.25
C ASP A 103 -0.47 -14.71 -8.35
N ASP A 104 -0.14 -13.42 -8.22
CA ASP A 104 -0.53 -12.37 -9.16
C ASP A 104 0.70 -11.50 -9.50
N VAL A 105 0.94 -11.21 -10.79
CA VAL A 105 2.05 -10.36 -11.27
C VAL A 105 1.50 -9.16 -12.03
N TYR A 106 1.81 -7.94 -11.57
CA TYR A 106 1.36 -6.69 -12.18
C TYR A 106 2.44 -6.05 -13.04
N PHE A 107 2.16 -5.92 -14.34
CA PHE A 107 3.03 -5.25 -15.29
C PHE A 107 2.72 -3.77 -15.42
N ASN A 108 3.78 -2.98 -15.52
CA ASN A 108 3.71 -1.52 -15.62
C ASN A 108 3.77 -1.02 -17.08
N SER A 109 4.05 -1.90 -18.04
CA SER A 109 4.09 -1.60 -19.47
C SER A 109 3.75 -2.82 -20.34
N ASN A 110 3.28 -2.57 -21.57
CA ASN A 110 3.05 -3.64 -22.54
C ASN A 110 4.35 -4.36 -22.91
N SER A 111 5.48 -3.66 -22.99
CA SER A 111 6.77 -4.29 -23.33
C SER A 111 7.23 -5.30 -22.29
N GLN A 112 7.07 -5.01 -21.00
CA GLN A 112 7.39 -5.94 -19.91
C GLN A 112 6.42 -7.12 -19.88
N LEU A 113 5.12 -6.85 -20.07
CA LEU A 113 4.10 -7.89 -20.23
C LEU A 113 4.49 -8.87 -21.35
N GLN A 114 4.69 -8.39 -22.58
CA GLN A 114 5.04 -9.25 -23.72
C GLN A 114 6.34 -10.03 -23.51
N LYS A 115 7.32 -9.43 -22.83
CA LYS A 115 8.59 -10.09 -22.51
C LYS A 115 8.39 -11.32 -21.60
N PHE A 116 7.57 -11.20 -20.57
CA PHE A 116 7.48 -12.20 -19.49
C PHE A 116 6.25 -13.12 -19.57
N LEU A 117 5.27 -12.81 -20.42
CA LEU A 117 4.10 -13.65 -20.68
C LEU A 117 4.47 -15.13 -20.96
N PRO A 118 5.44 -15.45 -21.86
CA PRO A 118 5.82 -16.84 -22.09
C PRO A 118 6.29 -17.55 -20.82
N MET A 119 7.12 -16.88 -20.02
CA MET A 119 7.68 -17.42 -18.78
C MET A 119 6.59 -17.69 -17.73
N ILE A 120 5.60 -16.79 -17.62
CA ILE A 120 4.45 -16.98 -16.72
C ILE A 120 3.62 -18.19 -17.16
N HIS A 121 3.33 -18.32 -18.47
CA HIS A 121 2.57 -19.46 -18.98
C HIS A 121 3.32 -20.79 -18.82
N GLU A 122 4.63 -20.81 -19.10
CA GLU A 122 5.50 -21.97 -18.95
C GLU A 122 5.65 -22.42 -17.48
N SER A 123 5.46 -21.51 -16.51
CA SER A 123 5.50 -21.85 -15.08
C SER A 123 4.41 -22.87 -14.68
N GLY A 124 3.30 -22.93 -15.41
CA GLY A 124 2.17 -23.82 -15.12
C GLY A 124 1.43 -23.54 -13.81
N ARG A 125 1.78 -22.48 -13.08
CA ARG A 125 1.19 -22.16 -11.76
C ARG A 125 -0.16 -21.44 -11.82
N GLY A 126 -0.59 -21.01 -13.01
CA GLY A 126 -1.85 -20.26 -13.16
C GLY A 126 -1.80 -18.86 -12.54
N ILE A 127 -0.63 -18.22 -12.57
CA ILE A 127 -0.40 -16.86 -12.05
C ILE A 127 -1.30 -15.89 -12.81
N LYS A 128 -2.06 -15.05 -12.08
CA LYS A 128 -2.90 -14.02 -12.70
C LYS A 128 -2.05 -12.86 -13.16
N ILE A 129 -2.43 -12.31 -14.30
CA ILE A 129 -1.68 -11.23 -14.94
C ILE A 129 -2.43 -9.91 -14.74
N GLY A 130 -1.77 -8.98 -14.05
CA GLY A 130 -2.26 -7.63 -13.86
C GLY A 130 -1.59 -6.63 -14.79
N LEU A 131 -2.35 -5.61 -15.21
CA LEU A 131 -1.81 -4.44 -15.89
C LEU A 131 -2.04 -3.20 -15.04
N ARG A 132 -0.95 -2.52 -14.67
CA ARG A 132 -1.04 -1.21 -14.03
C ARG A 132 -1.39 -0.16 -15.07
N VAL A 133 -2.45 0.60 -14.80
CA VAL A 133 -2.95 1.68 -15.64
C VAL A 133 -2.78 2.99 -14.90
N ASN A 134 -2.27 4.00 -15.59
CA ASN A 134 -2.27 5.35 -15.09
C ASN A 134 -3.67 5.94 -15.35
N PRO A 135 -4.46 6.28 -14.31
CA PRO A 135 -5.79 6.83 -14.51
C PRO A 135 -5.77 8.26 -15.07
N GLU A 136 -4.60 8.90 -15.16
CA GLU A 136 -4.46 10.32 -15.56
C GLU A 136 -5.31 11.24 -14.68
N PHE A 137 -5.46 10.82 -13.42
CA PHE A 137 -6.24 11.45 -12.37
C PHE A 137 -5.43 11.39 -11.08
N SER A 138 -5.32 12.52 -10.38
CA SER A 138 -4.61 12.59 -9.11
C SER A 138 -5.16 13.70 -8.23
N SER A 139 -5.21 13.43 -6.92
CA SER A 139 -5.44 14.42 -5.87
C SER A 139 -4.34 14.40 -4.80
N VAL A 140 -3.19 13.79 -5.11
CA VAL A 140 -2.04 13.75 -4.20
C VAL A 140 -1.39 15.14 -4.14
N LYS A 141 -1.26 15.68 -2.92
CA LYS A 141 -0.75 17.04 -2.69
C LYS A 141 0.75 17.19 -2.93
N HIS A 142 1.52 16.15 -2.64
CA HIS A 142 2.98 16.16 -2.74
C HIS A 142 3.44 15.48 -4.03
N GLU A 143 4.07 16.22 -4.92
CA GLU A 143 4.43 15.76 -6.26
C GLU A 143 5.32 14.51 -6.25
N ILE A 144 6.27 14.40 -5.31
CA ILE A 144 7.17 13.24 -5.17
C ILE A 144 6.41 11.92 -4.91
N TYR A 145 5.24 12.00 -4.27
CA TYR A 145 4.38 10.86 -3.98
C TYR A 145 3.22 10.70 -4.96
N ASN A 146 3.12 11.57 -5.98
CA ASN A 146 2.07 11.48 -6.97
C ASN A 146 2.45 10.45 -8.03
N PRO A 147 1.88 9.23 -8.02
CA PRO A 147 2.22 8.20 -8.99
C PRO A 147 1.63 8.49 -10.38
N CYS A 148 0.79 9.52 -10.50
CA CYS A 148 0.10 9.92 -11.72
C CYS A 148 0.54 11.32 -12.19
N SER A 149 1.67 11.83 -11.68
CA SER A 149 2.24 13.11 -12.14
C SER A 149 2.65 13.03 -13.61
N PRO A 150 2.73 14.18 -14.32
CA PRO A 150 3.32 14.23 -15.65
C PRO A 150 4.72 13.60 -15.65
N ASN A 151 5.03 12.80 -16.68
CA ASN A 151 6.27 12.02 -16.78
C ASN A 151 6.43 10.92 -15.72
N SER A 152 5.37 10.57 -14.99
CA SER A 152 5.38 9.41 -14.12
C SER A 152 5.74 8.16 -14.91
N ARG A 153 6.64 7.36 -14.34
CA ARG A 153 7.01 6.05 -14.87
C ARG A 153 5.95 4.98 -14.61
N PHE A 154 4.86 5.30 -13.89
CA PHE A 154 3.93 4.30 -13.40
C PHE A 154 2.66 4.20 -14.26
N GLY A 155 2.38 2.97 -14.71
CA GLY A 155 1.18 2.57 -15.42
C GLY A 155 1.15 2.96 -16.90
N VAL A 156 0.38 2.19 -17.67
CA VAL A 156 0.07 2.52 -19.06
C VAL A 156 -1.02 3.60 -19.09
N VAL A 157 -0.81 4.67 -19.86
CA VAL A 157 -1.80 5.74 -20.06
C VAL A 157 -2.94 5.27 -20.98
N LYS A 158 -4.12 5.90 -20.88
CA LYS A 158 -5.34 5.43 -21.56
C LYS A 158 -5.17 5.25 -23.06
N ASP A 159 -4.55 6.21 -23.72
CA ASP A 159 -4.37 6.22 -25.19
C ASP A 159 -3.51 5.05 -25.70
N LYS A 160 -2.78 4.37 -24.81
CA LYS A 160 -1.95 3.20 -25.13
C LYS A 160 -2.63 1.86 -24.86
N LEU A 161 -3.79 1.85 -24.18
CA LEU A 161 -4.50 0.61 -23.85
C LEU A 161 -5.07 -0.10 -25.08
N ALA A 162 -5.38 0.63 -26.15
CA ALA A 162 -5.85 0.05 -27.40
C ALA A 162 -4.80 -0.82 -28.11
N GLU A 163 -3.52 -0.67 -27.76
CA GLU A 163 -2.40 -1.44 -28.31
C GLU A 163 -2.15 -2.75 -27.54
N ILE A 164 -2.92 -3.03 -26.48
CA ILE A 164 -2.72 -4.18 -25.58
C ILE A 164 -3.76 -5.26 -25.83
N ASP A 165 -3.30 -6.51 -25.89
CA ASP A 165 -4.17 -7.68 -25.93
C ASP A 165 -4.67 -8.02 -24.51
N PHE A 166 -5.95 -7.73 -24.26
CA PHE A 166 -6.61 -8.00 -22.98
C PHE A 166 -6.94 -9.48 -22.75
N SER A 167 -6.78 -10.37 -23.74
CA SER A 167 -7.06 -11.80 -23.56
C SER A 167 -6.15 -12.46 -22.52
N ASN A 168 -5.00 -11.86 -22.24
CA ASN A 168 -4.02 -12.30 -21.24
C ASN A 168 -4.05 -11.45 -19.96
N ILE A 169 -5.01 -10.54 -19.78
CA ILE A 169 -5.08 -9.65 -18.62
C ILE A 169 -6.26 -10.06 -17.73
N ASP A 170 -5.95 -10.44 -16.49
CA ASP A 170 -6.96 -10.78 -15.48
C ASP A 170 -7.37 -9.58 -14.64
N ILE A 171 -6.45 -8.62 -14.43
CA ILE A 171 -6.60 -7.56 -13.43
C ILE A 171 -6.16 -6.21 -13.98
N LEU A 172 -6.98 -5.17 -13.79
CA LEU A 172 -6.52 -3.78 -13.92
C LEU A 172 -6.12 -3.22 -12.57
N HIS A 173 -4.94 -2.61 -12.48
CA HIS A 173 -4.43 -2.01 -11.25
C HIS A 173 -4.26 -0.49 -11.40
N PHE A 174 -4.97 0.26 -10.57
CA PHE A 174 -4.86 1.71 -10.44
C PHE A 174 -4.29 2.03 -9.06
N HIS A 175 -3.22 2.82 -9.01
CA HIS A 175 -2.65 3.30 -7.75
C HIS A 175 -2.36 4.79 -7.89
N ALA A 176 -3.23 5.62 -7.33
CA ALA A 176 -3.28 7.06 -7.56
C ALA A 176 -3.36 7.91 -6.29
N LEU A 177 -3.38 7.31 -5.11
CA LEU A 177 -3.59 7.98 -3.83
C LEU A 177 -2.39 7.80 -2.89
N CYS A 178 -2.23 8.75 -1.97
CA CYS A 178 -1.28 8.71 -0.86
C CYS A 178 -1.87 9.52 0.31
N GLU A 179 -2.24 8.84 1.39
CA GLU A 179 -2.88 9.44 2.58
C GLU A 179 -4.11 10.31 2.28
N ASN A 180 -4.90 9.90 1.28
CA ASN A 180 -6.07 10.62 0.81
C ASN A 180 -7.34 10.24 1.58
N MET A 181 -8.29 11.19 1.65
CA MET A 181 -9.55 11.02 2.39
C MET A 181 -10.62 10.33 1.54
N ALA A 182 -11.83 10.19 2.09
CA ALA A 182 -12.92 9.45 1.47
C ALA A 182 -13.35 10.07 0.13
N GLU A 183 -13.39 11.39 0.03
CA GLU A 183 -13.78 12.13 -1.18
C GLU A 183 -12.86 11.80 -2.36
N ASP A 184 -11.56 11.78 -2.13
CA ASP A 184 -10.55 11.42 -3.12
C ASP A 184 -10.69 9.96 -3.56
N SER A 185 -10.97 9.08 -2.60
CA SER A 185 -11.18 7.65 -2.85
C SER A 185 -12.38 7.42 -3.74
N VAL A 186 -13.49 8.09 -3.45
CA VAL A 186 -14.72 8.05 -4.26
C VAL A 186 -14.45 8.63 -5.65
N ALA A 187 -13.79 9.78 -5.74
CA ALA A 187 -13.49 10.43 -7.01
C ALA A 187 -12.63 9.54 -7.92
N LEU A 188 -11.62 8.84 -7.38
CA LEU A 188 -10.84 7.86 -8.13
C LEU A 188 -11.71 6.71 -8.65
N ILE A 189 -12.54 6.12 -7.78
CA ILE A 189 -13.40 4.98 -8.17
C ILE A 189 -14.41 5.39 -9.24
N GLU A 190 -15.02 6.57 -9.12
CA GLU A 190 -15.97 7.09 -10.10
C GLU A 190 -15.28 7.44 -11.43
N HIS A 191 -14.12 8.10 -11.39
CA HIS A 191 -13.32 8.37 -12.57
C HIS A 191 -12.95 7.08 -13.31
N VAL A 192 -12.44 6.07 -12.59
CA VAL A 192 -12.09 4.77 -13.18
C VAL A 192 -13.32 4.08 -13.78
N SER A 193 -14.44 4.11 -13.08
CA SER A 193 -15.73 3.56 -13.53
C SER A 193 -16.25 4.20 -14.82
N GLU A 194 -16.01 5.47 -15.03
CA GLU A 194 -16.47 6.19 -16.22
C GLU A 194 -15.48 6.04 -17.37
N VAL A 195 -14.22 6.36 -17.12
CA VAL A 195 -13.18 6.55 -18.14
C VAL A 195 -12.66 5.23 -18.69
N PHE A 196 -12.66 4.15 -17.90
CA PHE A 196 -12.08 2.85 -18.25
C PHE A 196 -13.10 1.72 -18.35
N SER A 197 -14.40 2.05 -18.42
CA SER A 197 -15.51 1.07 -18.47
C SER A 197 -15.34 -0.03 -19.53
N ASP A 198 -14.92 0.35 -20.75
CA ASP A 198 -14.68 -0.57 -21.87
C ASP A 198 -13.53 -1.57 -21.64
N TYR A 199 -12.60 -1.24 -20.75
CA TYR A 199 -11.48 -2.11 -20.39
C TYR A 199 -11.80 -2.95 -19.16
N ILE A 200 -12.54 -2.39 -18.20
CA ILE A 200 -12.98 -3.10 -16.99
C ILE A 200 -13.87 -4.29 -17.37
N SER A 201 -14.72 -4.15 -18.39
CA SER A 201 -15.58 -5.25 -18.87
C SER A 201 -14.81 -6.45 -19.48
N LYS A 202 -13.50 -6.32 -19.68
CA LYS A 202 -12.63 -7.35 -20.25
C LYS A 202 -11.80 -8.10 -19.21
N VAL A 203 -11.84 -7.69 -17.94
CA VAL A 203 -11.02 -8.25 -16.86
C VAL A 203 -11.89 -8.83 -15.75
N LYS A 204 -11.28 -9.65 -14.88
CA LYS A 204 -11.98 -10.31 -13.77
C LYS A 204 -11.91 -9.52 -12.47
N ALA A 205 -10.90 -8.67 -12.33
CA ALA A 205 -10.69 -7.88 -11.13
C ALA A 205 -10.19 -6.47 -11.41
N VAL A 206 -10.47 -5.55 -10.48
CA VAL A 206 -9.92 -4.21 -10.43
C VAL A 206 -9.30 -3.94 -9.07
N ASN A 207 -8.00 -3.65 -9.07
CA ASN A 207 -7.24 -3.28 -7.89
C ASN A 207 -7.11 -1.75 -7.84
N PHE A 208 -7.64 -1.10 -6.80
CA PHE A 208 -7.51 0.36 -6.62
C PHE A 208 -6.30 0.77 -5.78
N GLY A 209 -5.40 -0.19 -5.49
CA GLY A 209 -4.16 0.08 -4.81
C GLY A 209 -4.37 0.55 -3.37
N GLY A 210 -3.41 1.33 -2.88
CA GLY A 210 -3.37 1.85 -1.52
C GLY A 210 -3.63 3.36 -1.47
N GLY A 211 -3.18 3.98 -0.39
CA GLY A 211 -3.29 5.44 -0.21
C GLY A 211 -4.64 5.92 0.31
N HIS A 212 -5.65 5.05 0.39
CA HIS A 212 -6.90 5.31 1.10
C HIS A 212 -6.65 5.39 2.61
N TYR A 213 -6.85 6.55 3.23
CA TYR A 213 -6.56 6.78 4.65
C TYR A 213 -7.66 6.26 5.59
N ILE A 214 -8.16 5.05 5.32
CA ILE A 214 -9.42 4.50 5.87
C ILE A 214 -9.51 4.43 7.39
N THR A 215 -8.38 4.43 8.10
CA THR A 215 -8.30 4.37 9.56
C THR A 215 -8.12 5.74 10.22
N HIS A 216 -7.99 6.81 9.42
CA HIS A 216 -7.97 8.16 9.94
C HIS A 216 -9.33 8.47 10.62
N PRO A 217 -9.35 9.11 11.80
CA PRO A 217 -10.60 9.38 12.54
C PRO A 217 -11.67 10.13 11.75
N ASP A 218 -11.24 11.02 10.86
CA ASP A 218 -12.13 11.83 10.02
C ASP A 218 -12.47 11.17 8.67
N TYR A 219 -12.07 9.92 8.44
CA TYR A 219 -12.36 9.23 7.18
C TYR A 219 -13.83 8.76 7.14
N ASP A 220 -14.58 9.24 6.15
CA ASP A 220 -15.97 8.84 5.93
C ASP A 220 -16.05 7.46 5.25
N LEU A 221 -15.87 6.40 6.05
CA LEU A 221 -15.92 5.01 5.58
C LEU A 221 -17.22 4.68 4.83
N PRO A 222 -18.43 5.10 5.27
CA PRO A 222 -19.67 4.89 4.51
C PRO A 222 -19.60 5.32 3.04
N LYS A 223 -18.93 6.43 2.70
CA LYS A 223 -18.77 6.86 1.30
C LYS A 223 -17.96 5.86 0.49
N LEU A 224 -16.84 5.38 1.03
CA LEU A 224 -16.01 4.36 0.37
C LEU A 224 -16.82 3.07 0.13
N LEU A 225 -17.54 2.60 1.15
CA LEU A 225 -18.37 1.38 1.05
C LEU A 225 -19.43 1.51 -0.07
N ALA A 226 -20.08 2.67 -0.16
CA ALA A 226 -21.07 2.94 -1.19
C ALA A 226 -20.45 2.96 -2.60
N ALA A 227 -19.30 3.61 -2.76
CA ALA A 227 -18.58 3.67 -4.04
C ALA A 227 -18.12 2.29 -4.52
N LEU A 228 -17.51 1.49 -3.62
CA LEU A 228 -17.06 0.13 -3.93
C LEU A 228 -18.23 -0.79 -4.31
N ASN A 229 -19.33 -0.77 -3.55
CA ASN A 229 -20.50 -1.59 -3.85
C ASN A 229 -21.18 -1.17 -5.17
N LYS A 230 -21.26 0.14 -5.45
CA LYS A 230 -21.75 0.66 -6.74
C LYS A 230 -20.87 0.18 -7.90
N PHE A 231 -19.54 0.23 -7.73
CA PHE A 231 -18.58 -0.23 -8.74
C PHE A 231 -18.74 -1.73 -9.04
N ARG A 232 -18.74 -2.56 -7.99
CA ARG A 232 -18.93 -4.01 -8.12
C ARG A 232 -20.25 -4.37 -8.79
N LYS A 233 -21.34 -3.74 -8.39
CA LYS A 233 -22.66 -3.96 -9.00
C LYS A 233 -22.69 -3.60 -10.48
N LYS A 234 -21.91 -2.61 -10.91
CA LYS A 234 -21.87 -2.15 -12.31
C LYS A 234 -21.09 -3.11 -13.21
N PHE A 235 -19.99 -3.68 -12.73
CA PHE A 235 -19.04 -4.41 -13.56
C PHE A 235 -18.96 -5.92 -13.30
N ASP A 236 -19.51 -6.41 -12.18
CA ASP A 236 -19.42 -7.81 -11.76
C ASP A 236 -17.98 -8.35 -11.69
N VAL A 237 -17.07 -7.52 -11.17
CA VAL A 237 -15.64 -7.82 -10.99
C VAL A 237 -15.28 -7.96 -9.51
N GLU A 238 -14.24 -8.73 -9.22
CA GLU A 238 -13.55 -8.67 -7.93
C GLU A 238 -12.91 -7.28 -7.77
N VAL A 239 -12.99 -6.72 -6.57
CA VAL A 239 -12.33 -5.45 -6.25
C VAL A 239 -11.28 -5.73 -5.18
N ILE A 240 -10.10 -5.12 -5.35
CA ILE A 240 -8.94 -5.31 -4.50
C ILE A 240 -8.50 -3.93 -3.96
N LEU A 241 -8.19 -3.86 -2.66
CA LEU A 241 -7.49 -2.73 -2.03
C LEU A 241 -6.19 -3.18 -1.38
N GLU A 242 -5.21 -2.28 -1.36
CA GLU A 242 -3.86 -2.52 -0.85
C GLU A 242 -3.50 -1.57 0.31
N PRO A 243 -4.24 -1.54 1.42
CA PRO A 243 -3.91 -0.64 2.51
C PRO A 243 -2.57 -1.02 3.14
N GLY A 244 -1.75 0.00 3.38
CA GLY A 244 -0.45 -0.10 4.03
C GLY A 244 -0.39 0.82 5.25
N GLY A 245 -0.03 2.08 5.03
CA GLY A 245 0.09 3.08 6.10
C GLY A 245 -1.17 3.22 6.95
N ALA A 246 -2.35 3.13 6.34
CA ALA A 246 -3.63 3.14 7.07
C ALA A 246 -3.71 1.99 8.10
N VAL A 247 -3.23 0.79 7.78
CA VAL A 247 -3.28 -0.37 8.69
C VAL A 247 -2.56 -0.08 10.00
N VAL A 248 -1.41 0.59 9.91
CA VAL A 248 -0.51 0.85 11.06
C VAL A 248 -0.55 2.28 11.56
N TYR A 249 -1.48 3.08 11.05
CA TYR A 249 -1.63 4.48 11.41
C TYR A 249 -1.73 4.66 12.93
N ASN A 250 -0.86 5.50 13.49
CA ASN A 250 -0.77 5.77 14.93
C ASN A 250 -0.70 4.52 15.82
N SER A 251 -0.08 3.44 15.34
CA SER A 251 0.17 2.21 16.11
C SER A 251 1.65 1.94 16.36
N GLY A 252 2.56 2.65 15.67
CA GLY A 252 4.00 2.53 15.85
C GLY A 252 4.60 3.77 16.53
N TYR A 253 5.59 3.54 17.38
CA TYR A 253 6.33 4.59 18.10
C TYR A 253 7.83 4.36 17.95
N LEU A 254 8.59 5.42 17.70
CA LEU A 254 10.05 5.39 17.82
C LEU A 254 10.42 5.92 19.20
N LEU A 255 10.91 5.03 20.06
CA LEU A 255 11.41 5.34 21.39
C LEU A 255 12.88 5.74 21.32
N ALA A 256 13.22 6.87 21.94
CA ALA A 256 14.56 7.42 21.96
C ALA A 256 14.90 8.01 23.34
N SER A 257 16.18 8.06 23.66
CA SER A 257 16.72 8.71 24.85
C SER A 257 17.51 9.96 24.48
N VAL A 258 17.46 10.96 25.36
CA VAL A 258 18.36 12.12 25.28
C VAL A 258 19.73 11.68 25.77
N VAL A 259 20.73 11.75 24.88
CA VAL A 259 22.13 11.42 25.14
C VAL A 259 22.88 12.64 25.68
N ASP A 260 22.59 13.82 25.15
CA ASP A 260 23.22 15.08 25.56
C ASP A 260 22.26 16.26 25.34
N ILE A 261 22.50 17.35 26.06
CA ILE A 261 21.82 18.64 25.86
C ILE A 261 22.88 19.70 25.64
N THR A 262 22.88 20.29 24.45
CA THR A 262 23.77 21.38 24.09
C THR A 262 22.97 22.66 23.79
N GLN A 263 23.67 23.77 23.60
CA GLN A 263 23.05 25.06 23.33
C GLN A 263 23.75 25.76 22.16
N ASN A 264 22.95 26.15 21.16
CA ASN A 264 23.36 27.08 20.11
C ASN A 264 22.14 27.88 19.65
N GLN A 265 22.01 29.12 20.13
CA GLN A 265 20.83 30.00 20.01
C GLN A 265 19.54 29.46 20.66
N LYS A 266 19.35 28.13 20.66
CA LYS A 266 18.29 27.37 21.32
C LYS A 266 18.93 26.19 22.09
N GLN A 267 18.16 25.61 23.01
CA GLN A 267 18.52 24.32 23.58
C GLN A 267 18.33 23.22 22.53
N ILE A 268 19.28 22.29 22.46
CA ILE A 268 19.33 21.22 21.48
C ILE A 268 19.50 19.91 22.23
N ALA A 269 18.52 19.02 22.13
CA ALA A 269 18.62 17.66 22.63
C ALA A 269 19.26 16.77 21.56
N ILE A 270 20.34 16.09 21.91
CA ILE A 270 20.96 15.04 21.10
C ILE A 270 20.32 13.72 21.49
N LEU A 271 19.77 12.98 20.53
CA LEU A 271 19.09 11.72 20.77
C LEU A 271 19.95 10.53 20.33
N ASP A 272 19.65 9.34 20.84
CA ASP A 272 20.23 8.06 20.39
C ASP A 272 19.60 7.53 19.08
N ILE A 273 18.88 8.39 18.36
CA ILE A 273 18.32 8.15 17.03
C ILE A 273 18.83 9.18 16.04
N SER A 274 18.63 8.90 14.75
CA SER A 274 18.90 9.83 13.65
C SER A 274 17.82 9.73 12.59
N ALA A 275 17.56 10.84 11.89
CA ALA A 275 16.62 10.86 10.78
C ALA A 275 17.04 9.86 9.70
N THR A 276 18.30 9.87 9.26
CA THR A 276 18.78 8.96 8.20
C THR A 276 18.60 7.48 8.50
N CYS A 277 18.81 7.06 9.76
CA CYS A 277 18.71 5.64 10.12
C CYS A 277 17.29 5.21 10.52
N HIS A 278 16.51 6.09 11.16
CA HIS A 278 15.25 5.71 11.80
C HIS A 278 14.01 6.41 11.24
N MET A 279 14.17 7.52 10.52
CA MET A 279 13.06 8.29 9.96
C MET A 279 13.50 8.94 8.65
N PRO A 280 13.99 8.17 7.66
CA PRO A 280 14.51 8.73 6.41
C PRO A 280 13.45 9.59 5.71
N ASP A 281 12.18 9.25 5.85
CA ASP A 281 11.04 10.00 5.33
C ASP A 281 11.01 11.46 5.81
N VAL A 282 11.56 11.80 6.98
CA VAL A 282 11.65 13.20 7.47
C VAL A 282 12.59 14.04 6.60
N LEU A 283 13.53 13.39 5.93
CA LEU A 283 14.47 14.03 4.99
C LEU A 283 13.86 14.12 3.59
N GLU A 284 13.13 13.08 3.16
CA GLU A 284 12.53 13.00 1.81
C GLU A 284 11.22 13.79 1.70
N MET A 285 10.42 13.77 2.76
CA MET A 285 9.21 14.54 2.96
C MET A 285 9.45 15.46 4.15
N PRO A 286 9.48 16.79 3.97
CA PRO A 286 9.73 17.72 5.07
C PRO A 286 8.48 17.82 5.97
N TYR A 287 8.10 16.73 6.63
CA TYR A 287 7.19 16.71 7.75
C TYR A 287 7.99 16.72 9.05
N ARG A 288 7.38 17.27 10.08
CA ARG A 288 7.99 17.29 11.41
C ARG A 288 7.43 16.12 12.22
N PRO A 289 8.28 15.21 12.72
CA PRO A 289 7.84 14.16 13.63
C PRO A 289 7.13 14.75 14.84
N ASN A 290 5.97 14.20 15.17
CA ASN A 290 5.26 14.54 16.39
C ASN A 290 5.99 13.92 17.59
N ILE A 291 6.39 14.75 18.55
CA ILE A 291 6.96 14.29 19.82
C ILE A 291 5.85 14.31 20.87
N ILE A 292 5.51 13.14 21.39
CA ILE A 292 4.44 12.99 22.38
C ILE A 292 4.77 13.81 23.62
N GLY A 293 3.86 14.70 24.02
CA GLY A 293 4.02 15.56 25.19
C GLY A 293 4.90 16.80 24.96
N ALA A 294 5.43 17.01 23.75
CA ALA A 294 6.10 18.26 23.41
C ALA A 294 5.08 19.39 23.19
N GLY A 295 5.52 20.63 23.36
CA GLY A 295 4.72 21.80 23.00
C GLY A 295 4.47 21.87 21.49
N GLN A 296 3.35 22.49 21.09
CA GLN A 296 3.18 22.91 19.69
C GLN A 296 4.18 24.01 19.38
N ALA A 297 4.76 23.95 18.18
CA ALA A 297 5.73 24.91 17.71
C ALA A 297 5.10 25.88 16.71
#